data_AF-A0A1E3J4Q5-F1
#
_entry.id   AF-A0A1E3J4Q5-F1
#
_cell.length_a   1.000
_cell.length_b   1.000
_cell.length_c   1.000
_cell.angle_alpha   90.00
_cell.angle_beta   90.00
_cell.angle_gamma   90.00
#
_symmetry.space_group_name_H-M   'P 1'
#
loop_
_entity.id
_entity.type
_entity.pdbx_description
1 polymer ?
#
loop_
_entity_poly.entity_id
_entity_poly.type
_entity_poly.pdbx_seq_one_letter_code
_entity_poly.pdbx_strand_id
1 'polypeptide(L)'
;MASLLSLPIANRSAARTALSLTHTARRTSSPPLQHLRSFGVSPRRSLSHFDTYLFVEKLEKNGMTRESAEGVMSVLAEVIEESIKGMEASLVSKAEQEKQRYTEKVDFARLKSELQLHEKNDLTLMKAENDRLMADVEKLKQRLREEVTRTQAGVRLDLNLEKGRIRDESSQQELKIKEVDTRIESEIAGLRTQIEQAKFSILQYLVGVATGSGALLIARNQLAYMRMMM
;
A
#
# COMPACT_ATOMS: atom_id res chain seq x y z
N MET A 1 2.51 54.23 10.52
CA MET A 1 3.49 53.66 9.56
C MET A 1 3.21 52.17 9.45
N ALA A 2 2.92 51.71 8.23
CA ALA A 2 2.69 50.33 7.79
C ALA A 2 1.38 49.63 8.23
N SER A 3 0.33 49.88 7.44
CA SER A 3 -0.73 48.90 7.12
C SER A 3 -0.17 47.87 6.15
N LEU A 4 -0.35 46.56 6.38
CA LEU A 4 -0.39 45.54 5.33
C LEU A 4 -1.25 44.33 5.79
N LEU A 5 -2.33 44.12 5.01
CA LEU A 5 -2.88 42.86 4.45
C LEU A 5 -2.67 41.55 5.26
N SER A 6 -3.67 40.69 5.48
CA SER A 6 -4.60 40.16 4.47
C SER A 6 -5.80 39.38 5.06
N LEU A 7 -6.83 39.31 4.21
CA LEU A 7 -8.24 38.91 4.36
C LEU A 7 -8.55 37.47 4.85
N PRO A 8 -9.72 37.24 5.49
CA PRO A 8 -10.32 35.92 5.66
C PRO A 8 -11.21 35.57 4.47
N ILE A 9 -11.07 34.38 3.90
CA ILE A 9 -11.96 33.88 2.83
C ILE A 9 -13.10 33.11 3.50
N ALA A 10 -14.21 33.81 3.73
CA ALA A 10 -15.51 33.23 4.06
C ALA A 10 -16.39 33.22 2.81
N ASN A 11 -16.77 31.99 2.43
CA ASN A 11 -18.10 31.55 2.05
C ASN A 11 -19.06 32.59 1.41
N ARG A 12 -19.37 32.41 0.11
CA ARG A 12 -20.57 32.98 -0.50
C ARG A 12 -21.44 31.86 -1.07
N SER A 13 -22.61 31.75 -0.48
CA SER A 13 -23.72 30.92 -0.92
C SER A 13 -24.47 31.56 -2.09
N ALA A 14 -24.94 30.69 -2.98
CA ALA A 14 -26.15 30.78 -3.80
C ALA A 14 -26.36 31.98 -4.74
N ALA A 15 -26.46 31.70 -6.05
CA ALA A 15 -27.72 31.82 -6.77
C ALA A 15 -27.60 31.32 -8.23
N ARG A 16 -28.49 30.37 -8.57
CA ARG A 16 -29.26 30.25 -9.83
C ARG A 16 -28.45 30.24 -11.14
N THR A 17 -28.54 29.19 -11.95
CA THR A 17 -29.55 29.16 -13.03
C THR A 17 -29.67 27.73 -13.57
N ALA A 18 -30.92 27.25 -13.63
CA ALA A 18 -31.32 26.06 -14.36
C ALA A 18 -31.43 26.38 -15.87
N LEU A 19 -30.88 25.52 -16.73
CA LEU A 19 -31.17 25.44 -18.16
C LEU A 19 -30.83 23.99 -18.56
N SER A 20 -31.86 23.15 -18.62
CA SER A 20 -32.57 22.77 -19.86
C SER A 20 -31.84 21.67 -20.61
N LEU A 21 -32.42 20.48 -20.45
CA LEU A 21 -32.22 19.25 -21.20
C LEU A 21 -32.39 19.53 -22.70
N THR A 22 -31.33 19.40 -23.50
CA THR A 22 -31.46 19.28 -24.96
C THR A 22 -30.93 17.93 -25.40
N HIS A 23 -31.89 17.07 -25.65
CA HIS A 23 -31.75 15.80 -26.33
C HIS A 23 -31.34 16.06 -27.79
N THR A 24 -30.06 15.86 -28.13
CA THR A 24 -29.62 15.85 -29.53
C THR A 24 -29.63 14.43 -30.05
N ALA A 25 -30.61 14.17 -30.90
CA ALA A 25 -30.77 12.97 -31.69
C ALA A 25 -29.53 12.68 -32.57
N ARG A 26 -29.16 11.40 -32.61
CA ARG A 26 -28.78 10.61 -33.79
C ARG A 26 -27.99 11.33 -34.90
N ARG A 27 -26.69 11.03 -34.99
CA ARG A 27 -26.00 10.92 -36.29
C ARG A 27 -25.37 9.54 -36.41
N THR A 28 -26.09 8.67 -37.10
CA THR A 28 -25.51 7.50 -37.77
C THR A 28 -24.48 8.03 -38.76
N SER A 29 -23.19 7.75 -38.51
CA SER A 29 -22.13 8.03 -39.47
C SER A 29 -22.34 7.14 -40.69
N SER A 30 -22.86 7.72 -41.77
CA SER A 30 -22.83 7.14 -43.10
C SER A 30 -21.37 6.79 -43.46
N PRO A 31 -21.13 5.65 -44.15
CA PRO A 31 -19.80 5.39 -44.70
C PRO A 31 -19.44 6.53 -45.67
N PRO A 32 -18.17 6.96 -45.74
CA PRO A 32 -17.77 7.99 -46.68
C PRO A 32 -18.04 7.48 -48.09
N LEU A 33 -18.80 8.28 -48.85
CA LEU A 33 -19.06 8.07 -50.28
C LEU A 33 -17.72 7.81 -50.97
N GLN A 34 -17.62 6.62 -51.58
CA GLN A 34 -16.51 6.25 -52.44
C GLN A 34 -16.50 7.22 -53.62
N HIS A 35 -15.64 8.23 -53.56
CA HIS A 35 -15.24 8.98 -54.74
C HIS A 35 -14.47 7.99 -55.62
N LEU A 36 -15.19 7.30 -56.51
CA LEU A 36 -14.63 6.65 -57.68
C LEU A 36 -13.99 7.74 -58.54
N ARG A 37 -12.76 8.14 -58.18
CA ARG A 37 -11.89 8.85 -59.12
C ARG A 37 -11.63 7.87 -60.24
N SER A 38 -12.13 8.22 -61.43
CA SER A 38 -11.75 7.56 -62.66
C SER A 38 -10.23 7.71 -62.81
N PHE A 39 -9.50 6.61 -62.64
CA PHE A 39 -8.09 6.54 -62.96
C PHE A 39 -7.99 6.45 -64.48
N GLY A 40 -7.75 7.59 -65.12
CA GLY A 40 -7.35 7.62 -66.53
C GLY A 40 -5.91 7.13 -66.64
N VAL A 41 -5.70 5.95 -67.23
CA VAL A 41 -4.39 5.58 -67.74
C VAL A 41 -4.14 6.51 -68.93
N SER A 42 -3.18 7.43 -68.80
CA SER A 42 -2.71 8.21 -69.96
C SER A 42 -2.38 7.20 -71.07
N PRO A 43 -2.92 7.36 -72.29
CA PRO A 43 -2.63 6.45 -73.39
C PRO A 43 -1.11 6.33 -73.51
N ARG A 44 -0.57 5.10 -73.56
CA ARG A 44 0.84 4.88 -73.91
C ARG A 44 1.03 5.41 -75.33
N ARG A 45 1.39 6.68 -75.44
CA ARG A 45 1.77 7.29 -76.70
C ARG A 45 3.04 6.54 -77.09
N SER A 46 2.98 5.79 -78.20
CA SER A 46 4.17 5.30 -78.89
C SER A 46 4.92 6.55 -79.38
N LEU A 47 5.69 7.14 -78.47
CA LEU A 47 6.61 8.20 -78.79
C LEU A 47 7.86 7.47 -79.24
N SER A 48 8.19 7.54 -80.53
CA SER A 48 9.49 7.10 -81.01
C SER A 48 10.54 7.88 -80.21
N HIS A 49 11.21 7.19 -79.28
CA HIS A 49 12.19 7.82 -78.38
C HIS A 49 13.44 8.26 -79.15
N PHE A 50 13.60 7.79 -80.38
CA PHE A 50 14.75 8.01 -81.23
C PHE A 50 14.31 8.25 -82.68
N ASP A 51 14.92 9.24 -83.34
CA ASP A 51 14.70 9.54 -84.75
C ASP A 51 15.70 8.74 -85.61
N THR A 52 15.23 7.57 -86.06
CA THR A 52 16.00 6.64 -86.91
C THR A 52 16.45 7.28 -88.22
N TYR A 53 15.64 8.17 -88.79
CA TYR A 53 15.92 8.75 -90.11
C TYR A 53 16.99 9.83 -90.03
N LEU A 54 16.88 10.77 -89.08
CA LEU A 54 17.86 11.83 -88.87
C LEU A 54 19.23 11.26 -88.48
N PHE A 55 19.26 10.13 -87.79
CA PHE A 55 20.49 9.45 -87.41
C PHE A 55 21.21 8.85 -88.63
N VAL A 56 20.48 8.14 -89.50
CA VAL A 56 21.03 7.59 -90.75
C VAL A 56 21.52 8.70 -91.67
N GLU A 57 20.74 9.78 -91.84
CA GLU A 57 21.13 10.95 -92.68
C GLU A 57 22.43 11.60 -92.17
N LYS A 58 22.62 11.69 -90.85
CA LYS A 58 23.87 12.20 -90.27
C LYS A 58 25.05 11.25 -90.49
N LEU A 59 24.86 9.94 -90.43
CA LEU A 59 25.93 8.98 -90.70
C LEU A 59 26.34 8.99 -92.18
N GLU A 60 25.38 9.13 -93.10
CA GLU A 60 25.64 9.31 -94.53
C GLU A 60 26.45 10.57 -94.81
N LYS A 61 26.11 11.71 -94.18
CA LYS A 61 26.87 12.97 -94.29
C LYS A 61 28.30 12.88 -93.76
N ASN A 62 28.57 11.94 -92.87
CA ASN A 62 29.91 11.69 -92.31
C ASN A 62 30.68 10.58 -93.07
N GLY A 63 30.22 10.18 -94.25
CA GLY A 63 30.95 9.28 -95.16
C GLY A 63 30.65 7.79 -95.00
N MET A 64 29.60 7.40 -94.27
CA MET A 64 29.14 6.00 -94.22
C MET A 64 28.21 5.69 -95.40
N THR A 65 28.29 4.45 -95.90
CA THR A 65 27.30 3.94 -96.87
C THR A 65 25.95 3.76 -96.18
N ARG A 66 24.87 3.99 -96.92
CA ARG A 66 23.49 3.89 -96.39
C ARG A 66 23.22 2.57 -95.68
N GLU A 67 23.62 1.46 -96.29
CA GLU A 67 23.43 0.11 -95.75
C GLU A 67 24.16 -0.08 -94.40
N SER A 68 25.36 0.48 -94.25
CA SER A 68 26.12 0.39 -93.00
C SER A 68 25.52 1.30 -91.92
N ALA A 69 25.05 2.49 -92.29
CA ALA A 69 24.37 3.41 -91.39
C ALA A 69 23.03 2.84 -90.87
N GLU A 70 22.26 2.18 -91.75
CA GLU A 70 21.03 1.47 -91.38
C GLU A 70 21.32 0.29 -90.44
N GLY A 71 22.39 -0.48 -90.68
CA GLY A 71 22.82 -1.58 -89.80
C GLY A 71 23.23 -1.11 -88.40
N VAL A 72 24.02 -0.03 -88.30
CA VAL A 72 24.41 0.58 -87.01
C VAL A 72 23.19 1.13 -86.27
N MET A 73 22.27 1.75 -87.00
CA MET A 73 21.04 2.27 -86.43
C MET A 73 20.14 1.16 -85.85
N SER A 74 20.04 0.01 -86.53
CA SER A 74 19.27 -1.14 -86.03
C SER A 74 19.76 -1.63 -84.68
N VAL A 75 21.08 -1.80 -84.53
CA VAL A 75 21.69 -2.25 -83.26
C VAL A 75 21.47 -1.20 -82.16
N LEU A 76 21.59 0.08 -82.49
CA LEU A 76 21.38 1.15 -81.52
C LEU A 76 19.91 1.24 -81.06
N ALA A 77 18.95 1.01 -81.97
CA ALA A 77 17.53 0.95 -81.61
C ALA A 77 17.24 -0.16 -80.60
N GLU A 78 17.83 -1.35 -80.80
CA GLU A 78 17.67 -2.49 -79.89
C GLU A 78 18.21 -2.19 -78.49
N VAL A 79 19.43 -1.63 -78.39
CA VAL A 79 20.05 -1.30 -77.09
C VAL A 79 19.28 -0.20 -76.36
N ILE A 80 18.80 0.82 -77.07
CA ILE A 80 17.98 1.90 -76.48
C ILE A 80 16.64 1.36 -76.01
N GLU A 81 16.00 0.49 -76.80
CA GLU A 81 14.73 -0.11 -76.41
C GLU A 81 14.88 -1.02 -75.17
N GLU A 82 15.95 -1.80 -75.09
CA GLU A 82 16.29 -2.58 -73.89
C GLU A 82 16.55 -1.68 -72.67
N SER A 83 17.31 -0.59 -72.84
CA SER A 83 17.59 0.38 -71.78
C SER A 83 16.32 1.06 -71.25
N ILE A 84 15.42 1.50 -72.14
CA ILE A 84 14.15 2.13 -71.75
C ILE A 84 13.25 1.13 -71.04
N LYS A 85 13.13 -0.11 -71.55
CA LYS A 85 12.37 -1.16 -70.87
C LYS A 85 12.93 -1.49 -69.49
N GLY A 86 14.26 -1.54 -69.34
CA GLY A 86 14.92 -1.75 -68.05
C GLY A 86 14.66 -0.61 -67.05
N MET A 87 14.67 0.65 -67.51
CA MET A 87 14.31 1.80 -66.68
C MET A 87 12.82 1.78 -66.31
N GLU A 88 11.91 1.56 -67.26
CA GLU A 88 10.47 1.48 -67.01
C GLU A 88 10.11 0.35 -66.05
N ALA A 89 10.81 -0.78 -66.09
CA ALA A 89 10.60 -1.90 -65.17
C ALA A 89 10.91 -1.55 -63.71
N SER A 90 11.76 -0.55 -63.47
CA SER A 90 12.09 -0.07 -62.12
C SER A 90 11.19 1.08 -61.65
N LEU A 91 10.33 1.60 -62.52
CA LEU A 91 9.40 2.68 -62.19
C LEU A 91 8.06 2.12 -61.69
N VAL A 92 7.50 2.79 -60.70
CA VAL A 92 6.15 2.48 -60.19
C VAL A 92 5.16 3.43 -60.84
N SER A 93 4.05 2.89 -61.32
CA SER A 93 2.98 3.71 -61.90
C SER A 93 2.34 4.61 -60.82
N LYS A 94 1.85 5.79 -61.21
CA LYS A 94 1.15 6.68 -60.27
C LYS A 94 -0.09 6.03 -59.65
N ALA A 95 -0.76 5.15 -60.40
CA ALA A 95 -1.90 4.39 -59.92
C ALA A 95 -1.51 3.39 -58.81
N GLU A 96 -0.41 2.64 -58.96
CA GLU A 96 0.11 1.74 -57.93
C GLU A 96 0.58 2.49 -56.70
N GLN A 97 1.28 3.62 -56.89
CA GLN A 97 1.71 4.49 -55.79
C GLN A 97 0.50 5.01 -54.99
N GLU A 98 -0.57 5.42 -55.66
CA GLU A 98 -1.79 5.89 -54.99
C GLU A 98 -2.55 4.77 -54.27
N LYS A 99 -2.59 3.57 -54.86
CA LYS A 99 -3.15 2.38 -54.21
C LYS A 99 -2.39 2.03 -52.93
N GLN A 100 -1.06 1.99 -52.96
CA GLN A 100 -0.23 1.72 -51.78
C GLN A 100 -0.48 2.76 -50.69
N ARG A 101 -0.45 4.06 -51.05
CA ARG A 101 -0.77 5.14 -50.11
C ARG A 101 -2.18 5.04 -49.52
N TYR A 102 -3.15 4.56 -50.29
CA TYR A 102 -4.50 4.34 -49.78
C TYR A 102 -4.53 3.22 -48.75
N THR A 103 -3.92 2.07 -49.06
CA THR A 103 -3.80 0.95 -48.12
C THR A 103 -3.12 1.37 -46.82
N GLU A 104 -1.97 2.05 -46.91
CA GLU A 104 -1.26 2.58 -45.74
C GLU A 104 -2.16 3.49 -44.90
N LYS A 105 -2.91 4.39 -45.52
CA LYS A 105 -3.84 5.29 -44.80
C LYS A 105 -4.94 4.53 -44.06
N VAL A 106 -5.48 3.48 -44.68
CA VAL A 106 -6.50 2.64 -44.05
C VAL A 106 -5.89 1.88 -42.86
N ASP A 107 -4.70 1.33 -43.03
CA ASP A 107 -3.99 0.60 -41.97
C ASP A 107 -3.63 1.52 -40.80
N PHE A 108 -3.15 2.74 -41.08
CA PHE A 108 -2.92 3.75 -40.04
C PHE A 108 -4.20 4.15 -39.31
N ALA A 109 -5.31 4.31 -40.03
CA ALA A 109 -6.60 4.63 -39.41
C ALA A 109 -7.08 3.50 -38.51
N ARG A 110 -6.90 2.24 -38.94
CA ARG A 110 -7.22 1.05 -38.17
C ARG A 110 -6.34 0.93 -36.92
N LEU A 111 -5.02 1.01 -37.08
CA LEU A 111 -4.06 0.94 -35.98
C LEU A 111 -4.34 2.02 -34.94
N LYS A 112 -4.64 3.25 -35.38
CA LYS A 112 -5.01 4.34 -34.48
C LYS A 112 -6.28 4.01 -33.69
N SER A 113 -7.30 3.44 -34.34
CA SER A 113 -8.53 3.03 -33.66
C SER A 113 -8.30 1.90 -32.65
N GLU A 114 -7.49 0.91 -33.01
CA GLU A 114 -7.13 -0.20 -32.12
C GLU A 114 -6.32 0.30 -30.91
N LEU A 115 -5.34 1.17 -31.14
CA LEU A 115 -4.55 1.79 -30.07
C LEU A 115 -5.44 2.60 -29.12
N GLN A 116 -6.32 3.45 -29.64
CA GLN A 116 -7.23 4.25 -28.81
C GLN A 116 -8.19 3.37 -27.99
N LEU A 117 -8.61 2.23 -28.53
CA LEU A 117 -9.43 1.28 -27.79
C LEU A 117 -8.63 0.62 -26.67
N HIS A 118 -7.40 0.19 -26.97
CA HIS A 118 -6.49 -0.41 -25.99
C HIS A 118 -6.18 0.54 -24.85
N GLU A 119 -5.80 1.78 -25.16
CA GLU A 119 -5.53 2.83 -24.17
C GLU A 119 -6.74 3.06 -23.26
N LYS A 120 -7.96 3.15 -23.83
CA LYS A 120 -9.18 3.32 -23.02
C LYS A 120 -9.46 2.11 -22.14
N ASN A 121 -9.24 0.90 -22.63
CA ASN A 121 -9.42 -0.32 -21.87
C ASN A 121 -8.43 -0.38 -20.70
N ASP A 122 -7.15 -0.18 -20.97
CA ASP A 122 -6.10 -0.18 -19.95
C ASP A 122 -6.34 0.89 -18.89
N LEU A 123 -6.70 2.11 -19.29
CA LEU A 123 -7.02 3.18 -18.35
C LEU A 123 -8.23 2.82 -17.47
N THR A 124 -9.22 2.14 -18.03
CA THR A 124 -10.41 1.70 -17.27
C THR A 124 -10.04 0.60 -16.28
N LEU A 125 -9.25 -0.38 -16.72
CA LEU A 125 -8.76 -1.47 -15.87
C LEU A 125 -7.86 -0.95 -14.74
N MET A 126 -6.88 -0.11 -15.07
CA MET A 126 -5.98 0.52 -14.09
C MET A 126 -6.74 1.38 -13.10
N LYS A 127 -7.75 2.14 -13.55
CA LYS A 127 -8.59 2.92 -12.65
C LYS A 127 -9.40 2.03 -11.71
N ALA A 128 -10.03 0.97 -12.23
CA ALA A 128 -10.79 0.03 -11.42
C ALA A 128 -9.89 -0.69 -10.39
N GLU A 129 -8.68 -1.05 -10.78
CA GLU A 129 -7.69 -1.65 -9.88
C GLU A 129 -7.24 -0.66 -8.81
N ASN A 130 -6.98 0.60 -9.16
CA ASN A 130 -6.63 1.65 -8.21
C ASN A 130 -7.77 1.88 -7.20
N ASP A 131 -9.02 2.01 -7.66
CA ASP A 131 -10.20 2.16 -6.79
C ASP A 131 -10.34 0.94 -5.85
N ARG A 132 -10.08 -0.28 -6.36
CA ARG A 132 -10.08 -1.52 -5.56
C ARG A 132 -8.98 -1.50 -4.49
N LEU A 133 -7.76 -1.12 -4.85
CA LEU A 133 -6.63 -1.04 -3.92
C LEU A 133 -6.87 0.04 -2.86
N MET A 134 -7.43 1.19 -3.23
CA MET A 134 -7.81 2.24 -2.29
C MET A 134 -8.85 1.76 -1.27
N ALA A 135 -9.86 0.98 -1.72
CA ALA A 135 -10.84 0.37 -0.82
C ALA A 135 -10.20 -0.66 0.12
N ASP A 136 -9.28 -1.49 -0.39
CA ASP A 136 -8.56 -2.48 0.42
C ASP A 136 -7.67 -1.78 1.48
N VAL A 137 -7.01 -0.68 1.14
CA VAL A 137 -6.22 0.13 2.08
C VAL A 137 -7.08 0.71 3.20
N GLU A 138 -8.23 1.31 2.88
CA GLU A 138 -9.11 1.86 3.91
C GLU A 138 -9.68 0.76 4.81
N LYS A 139 -10.00 -0.41 4.25
CA LYS A 139 -10.43 -1.59 5.01
C LYS A 139 -9.34 -2.10 5.95
N LEU A 140 -8.09 -2.17 5.49
CA LEU A 140 -6.95 -2.59 6.32
C LEU A 140 -6.71 -1.59 7.46
N LYS A 141 -6.76 -0.30 7.16
CA LYS A 141 -6.62 0.78 8.15
C LYS A 141 -7.71 0.72 9.22
N GLN A 142 -8.95 0.46 8.84
CA GLN A 142 -10.05 0.29 9.78
C GLN A 142 -9.84 -0.93 10.68
N ARG A 143 -9.49 -2.09 10.10
CA ARG A 143 -9.15 -3.30 10.87
C ARG A 143 -8.01 -3.08 11.84
N LEU A 144 -6.95 -2.39 11.41
CA LEU A 144 -5.82 -2.07 12.28
C LEU A 144 -6.25 -1.20 13.46
N ARG A 145 -7.09 -0.19 13.24
CA ARG A 145 -7.63 0.65 14.33
C ARG A 145 -8.47 -0.16 15.32
N GLU A 146 -9.30 -1.08 14.82
CA GLU A 146 -10.10 -1.96 15.65
C GLU A 146 -9.23 -2.90 16.50
N GLU A 147 -8.20 -3.52 15.90
CA GLU A 147 -7.28 -4.40 16.64
C GLU A 147 -6.42 -3.64 17.65
N VAL A 148 -5.96 -2.43 17.32
CA VAL A 148 -5.24 -1.55 18.27
C VAL A 148 -6.15 -1.19 19.44
N THR A 149 -7.40 -0.81 19.18
CA THR A 149 -8.36 -0.45 20.22
C THR A 149 -8.70 -1.66 21.11
N ARG A 150 -8.91 -2.83 20.49
CA ARG A 150 -9.17 -4.09 21.21
C ARG A 150 -7.99 -4.48 22.09
N THR A 151 -6.77 -4.45 21.55
CA THR A 151 -5.55 -4.77 22.29
C THR A 151 -5.33 -3.79 23.43
N GLN A 152 -5.54 -2.49 23.21
CA GLN A 152 -5.44 -1.47 24.25
C GLN A 152 -6.47 -1.67 25.37
N ALA A 153 -7.71 -2.03 25.03
CA ALA A 153 -8.74 -2.37 26.00
C ALA A 153 -8.36 -3.63 26.80
N GLY A 154 -7.81 -4.65 26.13
CA GLY A 154 -7.29 -5.85 26.76
C GLY A 154 -6.20 -5.55 27.79
N VAL A 155 -5.16 -4.80 27.40
CA VAL A 155 -4.06 -4.41 28.30
C VAL A 155 -4.57 -3.61 29.50
N ARG A 156 -5.53 -2.68 29.29
CA ARG A 156 -6.14 -1.94 30.40
C ARG A 156 -6.90 -2.85 31.37
N LEU A 157 -7.64 -3.82 30.85
CA LEU A 157 -8.32 -4.81 31.67
C LEU A 157 -7.33 -5.66 32.45
N ASP A 158 -6.27 -6.17 31.80
CA ASP A 158 -5.24 -6.98 32.43
C ASP A 158 -4.57 -6.23 33.58
N LEU A 159 -4.20 -4.97 33.37
CA LEU A 159 -3.63 -4.13 34.44
C LEU A 159 -4.61 -3.89 35.59
N ASN A 160 -5.89 -3.69 35.30
CA ASN A 160 -6.90 -3.50 36.33
C ASN A 160 -7.13 -4.78 37.15
N LEU A 161 -7.17 -5.94 36.50
CA LEU A 161 -7.28 -7.23 37.16
C LEU A 161 -6.04 -7.52 38.02
N GLU A 162 -4.84 -7.24 37.49
CA GLU A 162 -3.59 -7.44 38.20
C GLU A 162 -3.46 -6.50 39.41
N LYS A 163 -3.88 -5.24 39.28
CA LYS A 163 -3.96 -4.31 40.40
C LYS A 163 -4.96 -4.79 41.47
N GLY A 164 -6.08 -5.36 41.05
CA GLY A 164 -7.04 -6.02 41.92
C GLY A 164 -6.40 -7.18 42.70
N ARG A 165 -5.74 -8.09 41.98
CA ARG A 165 -5.03 -9.24 42.56
C ARG A 165 -3.97 -8.82 43.58
N ILE A 166 -3.12 -7.85 43.24
CA ILE A 166 -2.10 -7.33 44.16
C ILE A 166 -2.73 -6.75 45.42
N ARG A 167 -3.85 -6.01 45.30
CA ARG A 167 -4.55 -5.45 46.46
C ARG A 167 -5.13 -6.53 47.36
N ASP A 168 -5.74 -7.55 46.76
CA ASP A 168 -6.36 -8.65 47.50
C ASP A 168 -5.27 -9.49 48.21
N GLU A 169 -4.16 -9.77 47.54
CA GLU A 169 -2.99 -10.43 48.13
C GLU A 169 -2.36 -9.60 49.26
N SER A 170 -2.20 -8.29 49.05
CA SER A 170 -1.72 -7.37 50.09
C SER A 170 -2.64 -7.34 51.30
N SER A 171 -3.96 -7.35 51.09
CA SER A 171 -4.94 -7.38 52.18
C SER A 171 -4.88 -8.70 52.96
N GLN A 172 -4.72 -9.83 52.26
CA GLN A 172 -4.52 -11.13 52.89
C GLN A 172 -3.22 -11.18 53.71
N GLN A 173 -2.13 -10.61 53.20
CA GLN A 173 -0.87 -10.52 53.94
C GLN A 173 -1.04 -9.64 55.19
N GLU A 174 -1.73 -8.51 55.09
CA GLU A 174 -2.01 -7.65 56.24
C GLU A 174 -2.82 -8.38 57.33
N LEU A 175 -3.81 -9.18 56.94
CA LEU A 175 -4.57 -10.01 57.88
C LEU A 175 -3.70 -11.07 58.56
N LYS A 176 -2.84 -11.76 57.81
CA LYS A 176 -1.91 -12.75 58.38
C LYS A 176 -0.92 -12.11 59.35
N ILE A 177 -0.41 -10.92 59.03
CA ILE A 177 0.48 -10.17 59.93
C ILE A 177 -0.27 -9.85 61.23
N LYS A 178 -1.49 -9.29 61.15
CA LYS A 178 -2.30 -8.99 62.34
C LYS A 178 -2.59 -10.23 63.19
N GLU A 179 -2.92 -11.36 62.55
CA GLU A 179 -3.13 -12.62 63.26
C GLU A 179 -1.87 -13.06 64.02
N VAL A 180 -0.71 -13.03 63.36
CA VAL A 180 0.58 -13.35 64.00
C VAL A 180 0.91 -12.37 65.12
N ASP A 181 0.67 -11.07 64.93
CA ASP A 181 0.89 -10.06 65.97
C ASP A 181 0.03 -10.34 67.21
N THR A 182 -1.27 -10.62 67.02
CA THR A 182 -2.16 -10.97 68.15
C THR A 182 -1.74 -12.25 68.85
N ARG A 183 -1.21 -13.23 68.11
CA ARG A 183 -0.67 -14.46 68.68
C ARG A 183 0.58 -14.19 69.52
N ILE A 184 1.49 -13.35 69.02
CA ILE A 184 2.69 -12.93 69.76
C ILE A 184 2.29 -12.20 71.06
N GLU A 185 1.33 -11.27 71.01
CA GLU A 185 0.84 -10.58 72.20
C GLU A 185 0.24 -11.56 73.22
N SER A 186 -0.53 -12.55 72.77
CA SER A 186 -1.08 -13.60 73.62
C SER A 186 0.03 -14.47 74.24
N GLU A 187 1.05 -14.84 73.47
CA GLU A 187 2.20 -15.60 73.97
C GLU A 187 2.99 -14.79 75.01
N ILE A 188 3.21 -13.49 74.79
CA ILE A 188 3.84 -12.57 75.75
C ILE A 188 3.03 -12.47 77.04
N ALA A 189 1.70 -12.31 76.96
CA ALA A 189 0.83 -12.27 78.13
C ALA A 189 0.86 -13.59 78.91
N GLY A 190 0.91 -14.72 78.20
CA GLY A 190 1.09 -16.05 78.77
C GLY A 190 2.41 -16.18 79.54
N LEU A 191 3.53 -15.82 78.91
CA LEU A 191 4.85 -15.82 79.55
C LEU A 191 4.91 -14.89 80.76
N ARG A 192 4.31 -13.70 80.68
CA ARG A 192 4.22 -12.77 81.81
C ARG A 192 3.46 -13.38 82.99
N THR A 193 2.35 -14.07 82.73
CA THR A 193 1.58 -14.77 83.76
C THR A 193 2.38 -15.90 84.40
N GLN A 194 3.10 -16.70 83.60
CA GLN A 194 3.97 -17.76 84.11
C GLN A 194 5.08 -17.20 85.01
N ILE A 195 5.67 -16.05 84.65
CA ILE A 195 6.67 -15.36 85.48
C ILE A 195 6.07 -14.90 86.81
N GLU A 196 4.89 -14.29 86.81
CA GLU A 196 4.23 -13.86 88.05
C GLU A 196 3.85 -15.05 88.94
N GLN A 197 3.39 -16.16 88.35
CA GLN A 197 3.18 -17.42 89.07
C GLN A 197 4.49 -17.95 89.68
N ALA A 198 5.59 -17.96 88.93
CA ALA A 198 6.89 -18.40 89.43
C ALA A 198 7.38 -17.53 90.60
N LYS A 199 7.24 -16.20 90.52
CA LYS A 199 7.55 -15.29 91.63
C LYS A 199 6.71 -15.61 92.87
N PHE A 200 5.41 -15.84 92.70
CA PHE A 200 4.52 -16.17 93.82
C PHE A 200 4.88 -17.52 94.47
N SER A 201 5.20 -18.53 93.67
CA SER A 201 5.70 -19.83 94.17
C SER A 201 6.97 -19.68 94.99
N ILE A 202 7.92 -18.84 94.54
CA ILE A 202 9.15 -18.54 95.31
C ILE A 202 8.80 -17.85 96.64
N LEU A 203 7.88 -16.88 96.63
CA LEU A 203 7.43 -16.22 97.86
C LEU A 203 6.78 -17.20 98.83
N GLN A 204 5.92 -18.10 98.35
CA GLN A 204 5.33 -19.15 99.17
C GLN A 204 6.38 -20.09 99.77
N TYR A 205 7.37 -20.49 98.97
CA TYR A 205 8.47 -21.33 99.44
C TYR A 205 9.27 -20.62 100.55
N LEU A 206 9.55 -19.33 100.37
CA LEU A 206 10.24 -18.51 101.38
C LEU A 206 9.43 -18.43 102.67
N VAL A 207 8.13 -18.16 102.60
CA VAL A 207 7.24 -18.13 103.77
C VAL A 207 7.20 -19.50 104.46
N GLY A 208 7.15 -20.59 103.69
CA GLY A 208 7.20 -21.96 104.21
C GLY A 208 8.50 -22.25 104.98
N VAL A 209 9.65 -21.89 104.42
CA VAL A 209 10.96 -22.07 105.08
C VAL A 209 11.10 -21.17 106.32
N ALA A 210 10.68 -19.91 106.26
CA ALA A 210 10.70 -19.00 107.40
C ALA A 210 9.80 -19.50 108.55
N THR A 211 8.60 -19.97 108.22
CA THR A 211 7.66 -20.53 109.21
C THR A 211 8.18 -21.82 109.81
N GLY A 212 8.72 -22.73 108.99
CA GLY A 212 9.32 -23.98 109.45
C GLY A 212 10.51 -23.77 110.38
N SER A 213 11.41 -22.84 110.04
CA SER A 213 12.55 -22.50 110.91
C SER A 213 12.10 -21.82 112.21
N GLY A 214 11.14 -20.90 112.15
CA GLY A 214 10.52 -20.30 113.34
C GLY A 214 9.87 -21.33 114.27
N ALA A 215 9.12 -22.29 113.72
CA ALA A 215 8.49 -23.36 114.48
C ALA A 215 9.53 -24.25 115.19
N LEU A 216 10.63 -24.59 114.51
CA LEU A 216 11.73 -25.35 115.12
C LEU A 216 12.40 -24.60 116.27
N LEU A 217 12.60 -23.28 116.15
CA LEU A 217 13.13 -22.45 117.23
C LEU A 217 12.20 -22.43 118.45
N ILE A 218 10.90 -22.26 118.22
CA ILE A 218 9.89 -22.30 119.29
C ILE A 218 9.87 -23.68 119.95
N ALA A 219 9.85 -24.76 119.16
CA ALA A 219 9.88 -26.13 119.67
C ALA A 219 11.14 -26.42 120.50
N ARG A 220 12.32 -25.96 120.05
CA ARG A 220 13.58 -26.07 120.80
C ARG A 220 13.50 -25.34 122.14
N ASN A 221 13.01 -24.10 122.15
CA ASN A 221 12.87 -23.32 123.37
C ASN A 221 11.87 -23.96 124.34
N GLN A 222 10.74 -24.45 123.84
CA GLN A 222 9.72 -25.11 124.66
C GLN A 222 10.21 -26.43 125.27
N LEU A 223 10.97 -27.22 124.50
CA LEU A 223 11.64 -28.43 125.01
C LEU A 223 12.66 -28.10 126.10
N ALA A 224 13.42 -27.00 125.95
CA ALA A 224 14.36 -26.53 126.97
C ALA A 224 13.65 -26.10 128.26
N TYR A 225 12.52 -25.38 128.16
CA TYR A 225 11.71 -25.00 129.34
C TYR A 225 11.15 -26.24 130.06
N MET A 226 10.62 -27.23 129.33
CA MET A 226 10.10 -28.47 129.95
C MET A 226 11.21 -29.28 130.63
N ARG A 227 12.43 -29.30 130.07
CA ARG A 227 13.58 -30.00 130.66
C ARG A 227 14.17 -29.30 131.89
N MET A 228 13.93 -28.01 132.07
CA MET A 228 14.35 -27.24 133.25
C MET A 228 13.32 -27.29 134.39
N MET A 229 12.05 -27.61 134.09
CA MET A 229 10.95 -27.69 135.06
C MET A 229 10.75 -29.12 135.63
N MET A 230 11.31 -30.16 134.99
CA MET A 230 11.45 -31.51 135.57
C MET A 230 12.76 -31.63 136.36
#